data_AF-A0A1I2LUS9-F1
#
_entry.id   AF-A0A1I2LUS9-F1
#
_cell.length_a   1.000
_cell.length_b   1.000
_cell.length_c   1.000
_cell.angle_alpha   90.00
_cell.angle_beta   90.00
_cell.angle_gamma   90.00
#
_symmetry.space_group_name_H-M   'P 1'
#
loop_
_entity.id
_entity.type
_entity.pdbx_description
1 polymer ?
#
loop_
_entity_poly.entity_id
_entity_poly.type
_entity_poly.pdbx_seq_one_letter_code
_entity_poly.pdbx_strand_id
1 'polypeptide(L)'
;MSAENQVPPPPGLIASVAGLAKNCLHLLLSRLELAALELTEVRDTVLQLSIVFAVALLAAWFAIAFGTATLIYLCWEAMGWKILLVLAIAFAVVAIGLVLWGRSLVRQGKLGLSATMAELKSDRDMLL
;
A
#
# COMPACT_ATOMS: atom_id res chain seq x y z
N MET A 1 60.54 46.44 -7.90
CA MET A 1 59.18 46.80 -8.32
C MET A 1 58.53 45.53 -8.84
N SER A 2 58.08 44.68 -7.91
CA SER A 2 56.67 44.55 -7.46
C SER A 2 55.92 43.59 -8.38
N ALA A 3 55.95 42.30 -8.01
CA ALA A 3 55.11 41.28 -8.60
C ALA A 3 53.64 41.63 -8.29
N GLU A 4 52.90 41.97 -9.34
CA GLU A 4 51.48 42.30 -9.26
C GLU A 4 50.69 41.03 -8.92
N ASN A 5 50.27 40.94 -7.67
CA ASN A 5 49.42 39.90 -7.15
C ASN A 5 48.02 40.07 -7.77
N GLN A 6 47.72 39.32 -8.84
CA GLN A 6 46.38 39.30 -9.45
C GLN A 6 45.38 38.65 -8.49
N VAL A 7 44.66 39.48 -7.74
CA VAL A 7 43.52 39.07 -6.93
C VAL A 7 42.34 38.78 -7.88
N PRO A 8 41.80 37.54 -7.94
CA PRO A 8 40.69 37.23 -8.83
C PRO A 8 39.46 38.07 -8.44
N PRO A 9 38.69 38.57 -9.43
CA PRO A 9 37.58 39.49 -9.18
C PRO A 9 36.50 38.85 -8.28
N PRO A 10 35.88 39.62 -7.38
CA PRO A 10 34.92 39.11 -6.42
C PRO A 10 33.70 38.52 -7.15
N PRO A 11 33.25 37.30 -6.78
CA PRO A 11 32.06 36.71 -7.38
C PRO A 11 30.86 37.59 -7.06
N GLY A 12 30.23 38.15 -8.11
CA GLY A 12 29.07 39.02 -7.95
C GLY A 12 27.90 38.32 -7.23
N LEU A 13 27.03 39.10 -6.58
CA LEU A 13 25.82 38.63 -5.89
C LEU A 13 24.98 37.66 -6.74
N ILE A 14 24.91 37.89 -8.06
CA ILE A 14 24.21 37.03 -9.02
C ILE A 14 24.85 35.63 -9.09
N ALA A 15 26.18 35.54 -9.02
CA ALA A 15 26.89 34.26 -8.95
C ALA A 15 26.66 33.54 -7.62
N SER A 16 26.47 34.27 -6.51
CA SER A 16 26.12 33.67 -5.22
C SER A 16 24.70 33.08 -5.20
N VAL A 17 23.73 33.77 -5.80
CA VAL A 17 22.33 33.30 -5.93
C VAL A 17 22.25 32.11 -6.88
N ALA A 18 22.99 32.15 -8.00
CA ALA A 18 23.09 31.02 -8.92
C ALA A 18 23.74 29.80 -8.23
N GLY A 19 24.77 30.01 -7.39
CA GLY A 19 25.39 28.96 -6.59
C GLY A 19 24.44 28.33 -5.57
N LEU A 20 23.64 29.15 -4.86
CA LEU A 20 22.63 28.69 -3.91
C LEU A 20 21.50 27.91 -4.59
N ALA A 21 21.01 28.38 -5.74
CA ALA A 21 19.99 27.69 -6.54
C ALA A 21 20.49 26.32 -7.00
N LYS A 22 21.73 26.25 -7.48
CA LYS A 22 22.37 24.99 -7.90
C LYS A 22 22.52 24.01 -6.73
N ASN A 23 22.88 24.50 -5.54
CA ASN A 23 22.96 23.68 -4.34
C ASN A 23 21.59 23.18 -3.86
N CYS A 24 20.55 24.02 -3.91
CA CYS A 24 19.19 23.63 -3.57
C CYS A 24 18.65 22.56 -4.53
N LEU A 25 18.89 22.71 -5.83
CA LEU A 25 18.56 21.71 -6.84
C LEU A 25 19.28 20.39 -6.58
N HIS A 26 20.56 20.42 -6.24
CA HIS A 26 21.32 19.21 -5.89
C HIS A 26 20.79 18.52 -4.64
N LEU A 27 20.43 19.27 -3.61
CA LEU A 27 19.85 18.73 -2.38
C LEU A 27 18.47 18.09 -2.64
N LEU A 28 17.64 18.71 -3.47
CA LEU A 28 16.34 18.15 -3.87
C LEU A 28 16.51 16.87 -4.68
N LEU A 29 17.43 16.86 -5.66
CA LEU A 29 17.75 15.67 -6.44
C LEU A 29 18.26 14.53 -5.56
N SER A 30 19.15 14.82 -4.60
CA SER A 30 19.67 13.83 -3.65
C SER A 30 18.57 13.26 -2.74
N ARG A 31 17.63 14.09 -2.27
CA ARG A 31 16.46 13.63 -1.49
C ARG A 31 15.51 12.78 -2.32
N LEU A 32 15.33 13.11 -3.60
CA LEU A 32 14.52 12.35 -4.54
C LEU A 32 15.17 11.01 -4.89
N GLU A 33 16.49 10.97 -5.08
CA GLU A 33 17.24 9.73 -5.25
C GLU A 33 17.10 8.84 -4.02
N LEU A 34 17.24 9.41 -2.81
CA LEU A 34 17.02 8.67 -1.56
C LEU A 34 15.59 8.14 -1.47
N ALA A 35 14.58 8.96 -1.73
CA ALA A 35 13.17 8.57 -1.67
C ALA A 35 12.81 7.52 -2.74
N ALA A 36 13.39 7.62 -3.94
CA ALA A 36 13.21 6.63 -5.01
C ALA A 36 13.88 5.29 -4.66
N LEU A 37 15.04 5.33 -3.99
CA LEU A 37 15.74 4.14 -3.52
C LEU A 37 14.97 3.46 -2.38
N GLU A 38 14.51 4.23 -1.38
CA GLU A 38 13.66 3.74 -0.30
C GLU A 38 12.32 3.20 -0.83
N LEU A 39 11.69 3.85 -1.81
CA LEU A 39 10.46 3.35 -2.47
C LEU A 39 10.69 2.02 -3.19
N THR A 40 11.87 1.82 -3.78
CA THR A 40 12.21 0.57 -4.48
C THR A 40 12.40 -0.57 -3.48
N GLU A 41 13.06 -0.30 -2.35
CA GLU A 41 13.25 -1.29 -1.28
C GLU A 41 11.94 -1.65 -0.56
N VAL A 42 11.07 -0.64 -0.32
CA VAL A 42 9.71 -0.88 0.17
C VAL A 42 8.90 -1.68 -0.85
N ARG A 43 9.02 -1.40 -2.15
CA ARG A 43 8.32 -2.15 -3.20
C ARG A 43 8.71 -3.62 -3.20
N ASP A 44 10.00 -3.95 -3.11
CA ASP A 44 10.46 -5.34 -3.11
C ASP A 44 10.02 -6.07 -1.83
N THR A 45 10.08 -5.40 -0.68
CA THR A 45 9.55 -5.93 0.59
C THR A 45 8.03 -6.14 0.52
N VAL A 46 7.28 -5.20 -0.05
CA VAL A 46 5.82 -5.29 -0.24
C VAL A 46 5.48 -6.41 -1.23
N LEU A 47 6.23 -6.57 -2.32
CA LEU A 47 6.05 -7.69 -3.26
C LEU A 47 6.30 -9.04 -2.58
N GLN A 48 7.39 -9.16 -1.83
CA GLN A 48 7.69 -10.38 -1.08
C GLN A 48 6.60 -10.68 -0.04
N LEU A 49 6.18 -9.68 0.73
CA LEU A 49 5.09 -9.83 1.71
C LEU A 49 3.77 -10.20 1.03
N SER A 50 3.48 -9.61 -0.14
CA SER A 50 2.27 -9.90 -0.92
C SER A 50 2.26 -11.33 -1.46
N ILE A 51 3.41 -11.84 -1.92
CA ILE A 51 3.56 -13.26 -2.32
C ILE A 51 3.37 -14.18 -1.11
N VAL A 52 4.03 -13.90 0.02
CA VAL A 52 3.86 -14.69 1.24
C VAL A 52 2.41 -14.68 1.71
N PHE A 53 1.75 -13.51 1.67
CA PHE A 53 0.34 -13.36 2.02
C PHE A 53 -0.58 -14.13 1.07
N ALA A 54 -0.31 -14.10 -0.24
CA ALA A 54 -1.06 -14.88 -1.23
C ALA A 54 -0.92 -16.39 -0.99
N VAL A 55 0.30 -16.87 -0.74
CA VAL A 55 0.56 -18.29 -0.40
C VAL A 55 -0.11 -18.67 0.92
N ALA A 56 -0.05 -17.81 1.93
CA ALA A 56 -0.71 -18.02 3.21
C ALA A 56 -2.24 -18.08 3.06
N LEU A 57 -2.83 -17.20 2.25
CA LEU A 57 -4.25 -17.21 1.92
C LEU A 57 -4.65 -18.50 1.20
N LEU A 58 -3.86 -18.95 0.21
CA LEU A 58 -4.10 -20.20 -0.48
C LEU A 58 -4.01 -21.40 0.48
N ALA A 59 -2.98 -21.45 1.32
CA ALA A 59 -2.82 -22.51 2.33
C ALA A 59 -3.99 -22.50 3.34
N ALA A 60 -4.41 -21.32 3.81
CA ALA A 60 -5.56 -21.17 4.69
C ALA A 60 -6.85 -21.66 4.00
N TRP A 61 -7.03 -21.37 2.71
CA TRP A 61 -8.17 -21.85 1.94
C TRP A 61 -8.21 -23.37 1.86
N PHE A 62 -7.07 -24.01 1.57
CA PHE A 62 -6.95 -25.47 1.59
C PHE A 62 -7.23 -26.03 2.98
N ALA A 63 -6.68 -25.43 4.04
CA ALA A 63 -6.91 -25.87 5.41
C ALA A 63 -8.40 -25.80 5.78
N ILE A 64 -9.10 -24.72 5.42
CA ILE A 64 -10.54 -24.58 5.63
C ILE A 64 -11.29 -25.64 4.83
N ALA A 65 -10.97 -25.84 3.54
CA ALA A 65 -11.65 -26.81 2.69
C ALA A 65 -11.49 -28.24 3.22
N PHE A 66 -10.26 -28.68 3.51
CA PHE A 66 -10.00 -30.01 4.07
C PHE A 66 -10.55 -30.16 5.48
N GLY A 67 -10.50 -29.12 6.32
CA GLY A 67 -11.10 -29.12 7.65
C GLY A 67 -12.63 -29.29 7.57
N THR A 68 -13.27 -28.59 6.65
CA THR A 68 -14.71 -28.70 6.36
C THR A 68 -15.07 -30.10 5.90
N ALA A 69 -14.32 -30.67 4.95
CA ALA A 69 -14.54 -32.03 4.46
C ALA A 69 -14.34 -33.07 5.57
N THR A 70 -13.31 -32.91 6.39
CA THR A 70 -13.04 -33.78 7.55
C THR A 70 -14.18 -33.71 8.56
N LEU A 71 -14.68 -32.51 8.86
CA LEU A 71 -15.82 -32.31 9.75
C LEU A 71 -17.09 -33.00 9.23
N ILE A 72 -17.37 -32.85 7.91
CA ILE A 72 -18.48 -33.52 7.25
C ILE A 72 -18.35 -35.04 7.41
N TYR A 73 -17.17 -35.60 7.10
CA TYR A 73 -16.92 -37.03 7.20
C TYR A 73 -17.10 -37.55 8.62
N LEU A 74 -16.51 -36.88 9.62
CA LEU A 74 -16.55 -37.31 11.02
C LEU A 74 -17.98 -37.32 11.59
N CYS A 75 -18.79 -36.34 11.21
CA CYS A 75 -20.15 -36.19 11.71
C CYS A 75 -21.20 -36.81 10.79
N TRP A 76 -20.79 -37.39 9.65
CA TRP A 76 -21.70 -37.99 8.68
C TRP A 76 -22.51 -39.13 9.30
N GLU A 77 -21.88 -40.00 10.07
CA GLU A 77 -22.58 -41.12 10.73
C GLU A 77 -23.60 -40.64 11.77
N ALA A 78 -23.34 -39.51 12.44
CA ALA A 78 -24.21 -38.98 13.50
C ALA A 78 -25.39 -38.14 12.96
N MET A 79 -25.16 -37.35 11.91
CA MET A 79 -26.12 -36.36 11.42
C MET A 79 -26.52 -36.52 9.95
N GLY A 80 -25.76 -37.29 9.16
CA GLY A 80 -25.96 -37.47 7.73
C GLY A 80 -26.04 -36.13 7.00
N TRP A 81 -27.06 -35.98 6.16
CA TRP A 81 -27.29 -34.76 5.36
C TRP A 81 -27.50 -33.47 6.18
N LYS A 82 -27.87 -33.58 7.47
CA LYS A 82 -28.13 -32.40 8.32
C LYS A 82 -26.87 -31.56 8.53
N ILE A 83 -25.68 -32.18 8.53
CA ILE A 83 -24.44 -31.42 8.70
C ILE A 83 -24.21 -30.42 7.57
N LEU A 84 -24.62 -30.74 6.35
CA LEU A 84 -24.49 -29.81 5.22
C LEU A 84 -25.31 -28.54 5.45
N LEU A 85 -26.52 -28.67 6.00
CA LEU A 85 -27.35 -27.51 6.35
C LEU A 85 -26.72 -26.69 7.48
N VAL A 86 -26.25 -27.34 8.54
CA VAL A 86 -25.60 -26.65 9.66
C VAL A 86 -24.37 -25.87 9.18
N LEU A 87 -23.55 -26.49 8.34
CA LEU A 87 -22.34 -25.90 7.80
C LEU A 87 -22.65 -24.78 6.80
N ALA A 88 -23.70 -24.94 5.98
CA ALA A 88 -24.19 -23.89 5.10
C ALA A 88 -24.67 -22.66 5.89
N ILE A 89 -25.41 -22.86 6.98
CA ILE A 89 -25.85 -21.77 7.86
C ILE A 89 -24.62 -21.11 8.52
N ALA A 90 -23.66 -21.89 9.02
CA ALA A 90 -22.45 -21.37 9.62
C ALA A 90 -21.66 -20.49 8.63
N PHE A 91 -21.43 -20.97 7.40
CA PHE A 91 -20.77 -20.19 6.37
C PHE A 91 -21.58 -18.96 5.94
N ALA A 92 -22.91 -19.05 5.88
CA ALA A 92 -23.77 -17.90 5.59
C ALA A 92 -23.64 -16.80 6.66
N VAL A 93 -23.61 -17.18 7.94
CA VAL A 93 -23.40 -16.22 9.05
C VAL A 93 -22.03 -15.56 8.95
N VAL A 94 -20.97 -16.33 8.67
CA VAL A 94 -19.62 -15.78 8.47
C VAL A 94 -19.59 -14.82 7.27
N ALA A 95 -20.20 -15.19 6.14
CA ALA A 95 -20.28 -14.35 4.95
C ALA A 95 -21.03 -13.03 5.23
N ILE A 96 -22.18 -13.10 5.90
CA ILE A 96 -22.94 -11.90 6.30
C ILE A 96 -22.10 -11.02 7.24
N GLY A 97 -21.42 -11.63 8.22
CA GLY A 97 -20.51 -10.92 9.14
C GLY A 97 -19.40 -10.17 8.40
N LEU A 98 -18.74 -10.84 7.45
CA LEU A 98 -17.70 -10.25 6.58
C LEU A 98 -18.25 -9.10 5.73
N VAL A 99 -19.45 -9.24 5.15
CA VAL A 99 -20.08 -8.17 4.37
C VAL A 99 -20.42 -6.96 5.24
N LEU A 100 -20.98 -7.18 6.43
CA LEU A 100 -21.30 -6.09 7.35
C LEU A 100 -20.03 -5.39 7.86
N TRP A 101 -18.99 -6.16 8.18
CA TRP A 101 -17.70 -5.61 8.59
C TRP A 101 -17.02 -4.84 7.45
N GLY A 102 -17.03 -5.38 6.23
CA GLY A 102 -16.55 -4.72 5.01
C GLY A 102 -17.29 -3.41 4.75
N ARG A 103 -18.63 -3.40 4.87
CA ARG A 103 -19.43 -2.17 4.79
C ARG A 103 -19.07 -1.17 5.88
N SER A 104 -18.79 -1.64 7.10
CA SER A 104 -18.35 -0.78 8.20
C SER A 104 -16.98 -0.15 7.90
N LEU A 105 -16.02 -0.92 7.37
CA LEU A 105 -14.70 -0.43 6.96
C LEU A 105 -14.79 0.63 5.85
N VAL A 106 -15.64 0.40 4.85
CA VAL A 106 -15.93 1.37 3.78
C VAL A 106 -16.56 2.64 4.36
N ARG A 107 -17.55 2.50 5.24
CA ARG A 107 -18.27 3.63 5.85
C ARG A 107 -17.39 4.44 6.81
N GLN A 108 -16.36 3.83 7.40
CA GLN A 108 -15.38 4.51 8.25
C GLN A 108 -14.33 5.31 7.46
N GLY A 109 -14.39 5.36 6.12
CA GLY A 109 -13.49 6.18 5.29
C GLY A 109 -12.03 5.71 5.31
N LYS A 110 -11.74 4.53 5.89
CA LYS A 110 -10.38 3.96 5.98
C LYS A 110 -9.85 3.40 4.66
N LEU A 111 -10.69 3.35 3.64
CA LEU A 111 -10.24 3.15 2.27
C LEU A 111 -9.70 4.50 1.79
N GLY A 112 -8.38 4.67 1.82
CA GLY A 112 -7.67 5.86 1.31
C GLY A 112 -8.06 6.26 -0.12
N LEU A 113 -8.78 5.39 -0.83
CA LEU A 113 -9.45 5.63 -2.11
C LEU A 113 -10.52 6.74 -2.08
N SER A 114 -11.15 6.99 -0.92
CA SER A 114 -12.16 8.07 -0.78
C SER A 114 -11.54 9.47 -0.67
N ALA A 115 -10.37 9.59 -0.06
CA ALA A 115 -9.60 10.84 -0.07
C ALA A 115 -9.06 11.15 -1.48
N THR A 116 -8.50 10.15 -2.19
CA THR A 116 -8.04 10.32 -3.58
C THR A 116 -9.20 10.54 -4.56
N MET A 117 -10.36 9.89 -4.38
CA MET A 117 -11.55 10.16 -5.22
C MET A 117 -12.12 11.57 -4.99
N ALA A 118 -12.01 12.11 -3.77
CA ALA A 118 -12.44 13.48 -3.48
C ALA A 118 -11.51 14.50 -4.16
N GLU A 119 -10.19 14.28 -4.14
CA GLU A 119 -9.23 15.09 -4.89
C GLU A 119 -9.44 14.99 -6.40
N LEU A 120 -9.57 13.78 -6.96
CA LEU A 120 -9.83 13.58 -8.39
C LEU A 120 -11.15 14.21 -8.86
N LYS A 121 -12.17 14.24 -7.99
CA LYS A 121 -13.45 14.88 -8.30
C LYS A 121 -13.33 16.41 -8.26
N SER A 122 -12.58 16.97 -7.31
CA SER A 122 -12.33 18.42 -7.24
C SER A 122 -11.53 18.91 -8.46
N ASP A 123 -10.56 18.11 -8.92
CA ASP A 123 -9.76 18.44 -10.10
C ASP A 123 -10.60 18.39 -11.39
N ARG A 124 -11.54 17.44 -11.47
CA ARG A 124 -12.52 17.34 -12.57
C ARG A 124 -13.54 18.48 -12.57
N ASP A 125 -14.04 18.87 -11.40
CA ASP A 125 -15.03 19.96 -11.29
C ASP A 125 -14.39 21.35 -11.55
N MET A 126 -13.05 21.45 -11.56
CA MET A 126 -12.32 22.65 -11.98
C MET A 126 -12.06 22.69 -13.50
N LEU A 127 -12.20 21.55 -14.20
CA LEU A 127 -12.03 21.41 -15.65
C LEU A 127 -13.34 21.54 -16.45
N LEU A 128 -14.50 21.59 -15.78
CA LEU A 128 -15.83 21.81 -16.37
C LEU A 128 -16.39 23.17 -15.94
#